data_AF-A0A962RPN4-F1
#
_entry.id   AF-A0A962RPN4-F1
#
_cell.length_a   1.000
_cell.length_b   1.000
_cell.length_c   1.000
_cell.angle_alpha   90.00
_cell.angle_beta   90.00
_cell.angle_gamma   90.00
#
_symmetry.space_group_name_H-M   'P 1'
#
loop_
_entity.id
_entity.type
_entity.pdbx_description
1 polymer ?
#
loop_
_entity_poly.entity_id
_entity_poly.type
_entity_poly.pdbx_seq_one_letter_code
_entity_poly.pdbx_strand_id
1 'polypeptide(L)'
;MLPIRDENPHFLTPVVTLGIIAINVLVWVLVQRFGTEPGLAYSICRNGLVPAELLGTAPPGAGYRISANAVCLIGADGNWASLLTHMYLHGGWLHIIGNMWFLWIFG
;
A
#
# COMPACT_ATOMS: atom_id res chain seq x y z
N MET A 1 12.79 -15.94 -13.43
CA MET A 1 12.06 -17.16 -13.00
C MET A 1 10.79 -16.72 -12.31
N LEU A 2 9.65 -17.38 -12.55
CA LEU A 2 8.43 -17.17 -11.75
C LEU A 2 8.47 -18.17 -10.59
N PRO A 3 8.49 -17.73 -9.32
CA PRO A 3 8.48 -18.65 -8.19
C PRO A 3 7.15 -19.38 -8.15
N ILE A 4 7.16 -20.71 -8.02
CA ILE A 4 5.94 -21.54 -7.98
C ILE A 4 5.69 -22.09 -6.57
N ARG A 5 6.76 -22.36 -5.83
CA ARG A 5 6.71 -22.86 -4.45
C ARG A 5 8.04 -22.58 -3.73
N ASP A 6 7.99 -22.57 -2.41
CA ASP A 6 9.18 -22.68 -1.54
C ASP A 6 9.55 -24.17 -1.35
N GLU A 7 10.84 -24.44 -1.13
CA GLU A 7 11.37 -25.78 -0.80
C GLU A 7 11.40 -26.04 0.71
N ASN A 8 11.23 -25.00 1.53
CA ASN A 8 11.20 -25.14 2.98
C ASN A 8 9.91 -25.87 3.42
N PRO A 9 9.99 -26.98 4.19
CA PRO A 9 8.80 -27.69 4.64
C PRO A 9 7.94 -26.84 5.59
N HIS A 10 6.63 -26.80 5.33
CA HIS A 10 5.66 -26.12 6.18
C HIS A 10 5.11 -27.08 7.25
N PHE A 11 5.31 -26.74 8.54
CA PHE A 11 4.85 -27.56 9.66
C PHE A 11 3.57 -27.02 10.34
N LEU A 12 3.19 -25.79 10.04
CA LEU A 12 2.05 -25.09 10.63
C LEU A 12 1.19 -24.45 9.54
N THR A 13 -0.09 -24.23 9.85
CA THR A 13 -0.95 -23.39 9.01
C THR A 13 -0.54 -21.92 9.14
N PRO A 14 -0.28 -21.20 8.03
CA PRO A 14 0.25 -19.83 8.06
C PRO A 14 -0.86 -18.79 8.32
N VAL A 15 -1.45 -18.80 9.52
CA VAL A 15 -2.60 -17.93 9.87
C VAL A 15 -2.25 -16.45 9.78
N VAL A 16 -1.03 -16.06 10.18
CA VAL A 16 -0.57 -14.66 10.10
C VAL A 16 -0.47 -14.20 8.65
N THR A 17 0.15 -15.01 7.78
CA THR A 17 0.26 -14.74 6.34
C THR A 17 -1.11 -14.58 5.70
N LEU A 18 -2.03 -15.51 5.98
CA LEU A 18 -3.41 -15.42 5.52
C LEU A 18 -4.12 -14.16 6.03
N GLY A 19 -3.89 -13.77 7.28
CA GLY A 19 -4.41 -12.54 7.85
C GLY A 19 -3.89 -11.28 7.16
N ILE A 20 -2.57 -11.21 6.90
CA ILE A 20 -1.95 -10.11 6.16
C ILE A 20 -2.50 -10.03 4.74
N ILE A 21 -2.61 -11.17 4.04
CA ILE A 21 -3.21 -11.22 2.71
C ILE A 21 -4.66 -10.69 2.74
N ALA A 22 -5.46 -11.16 3.69
CA ALA A 22 -6.84 -10.72 3.84
C ALA A 22 -6.95 -9.20 4.06
N ILE A 23 -6.11 -8.62 4.92
CA ILE A 23 -6.09 -7.17 5.17
C ILE A 23 -5.72 -6.41 3.89
N ASN A 24 -4.68 -6.83 3.17
CA ASN A 24 -4.28 -6.19 1.91
C ASN A 24 -5.39 -6.21 0.87
N VAL A 25 -6.08 -7.35 0.72
CA VAL A 25 -7.22 -7.49 -0.20
C VAL A 25 -8.39 -6.59 0.25
N LEU A 26 -8.70 -6.53 1.55
CA LEU A 26 -9.76 -5.67 2.07
C LEU A 26 -9.43 -4.18 1.83
N VAL A 27 -8.18 -3.75 2.04
CA VAL A 27 -7.74 -2.38 1.76
C VAL A 27 -7.86 -2.07 0.26
N TRP A 28 -7.44 -2.99 -0.61
CA TRP A 28 -7.56 -2.83 -2.06
C TRP A 28 -9.01 -2.61 -2.52
N VAL A 29 -9.93 -3.40 -1.98
CA VAL A 29 -11.35 -3.37 -2.34
C VAL A 29 -12.06 -2.15 -1.72
N LEU A 30 -11.93 -1.98 -0.41
CA LEU A 30 -12.75 -1.04 0.37
C LEU A 30 -12.17 0.37 0.37
N VAL A 31 -10.84 0.49 0.47
CA VAL A 31 -10.14 1.79 0.57
C VAL A 31 -9.69 2.27 -0.81
N GLN A 32 -9.06 1.40 -1.61
CA GLN A 32 -8.50 1.78 -2.92
C GLN A 32 -9.45 1.57 -4.11
N ARG A 33 -10.67 1.09 -3.87
CA ARG A 33 -11.72 0.93 -4.90
C ARG A 33 -11.25 0.13 -6.11
N PHE A 34 -10.57 -1.00 -5.86
CA PHE A 34 -9.99 -1.85 -6.91
C PHE A 34 -8.97 -1.13 -7.82
N GLY A 35 -8.35 -0.07 -7.32
CA GLY A 35 -7.39 0.72 -8.09
C GLY A 35 -8.01 1.63 -9.15
N THR A 36 -9.31 1.94 -9.04
CA THR A 36 -9.99 2.84 -9.98
C THR A 36 -9.75 4.30 -9.62
N GLU A 37 -9.54 5.15 -10.62
CA GLU A 37 -9.40 6.60 -10.42
C GLU A 37 -10.78 7.26 -10.31
N PRO A 38 -10.95 8.30 -9.46
CA PRO A 38 -9.92 8.96 -8.63
C PRO A 38 -9.63 8.28 -7.28
N GLY A 39 -10.30 7.15 -6.98
CA GLY A 39 -10.22 6.47 -5.69
C GLY A 39 -8.81 6.01 -5.33
N LEU A 40 -8.07 5.48 -6.31
CA LEU A 40 -6.68 5.09 -6.17
C LEU A 40 -5.81 6.27 -5.75
N ALA A 41 -5.77 7.35 -6.55
CA ALA A 41 -4.97 8.53 -6.22
C ALA A 41 -5.36 9.12 -4.85
N TYR A 42 -6.66 9.23 -4.55
CA TYR A 42 -7.12 9.75 -3.26
C TYR A 42 -6.65 8.88 -2.08
N SER A 43 -6.73 7.55 -2.20
CA SER A 43 -6.29 6.62 -1.16
C SER A 43 -4.79 6.74 -0.87
N ILE A 44 -3.97 6.92 -1.92
CA ILE A 44 -2.52 7.10 -1.80
C ILE A 44 -2.19 8.49 -1.24
N CYS A 45 -2.85 9.56 -1.69
CA CYS A 45 -2.65 10.90 -1.12
C CYS A 45 -2.87 10.90 0.40
N ARG A 46 -3.91 10.21 0.87
CA ARG A 46 -4.35 10.28 2.28
C ARG A 46 -3.58 9.35 3.20
N ASN A 47 -3.23 8.16 2.72
CA ASN A 47 -2.71 7.08 3.57
C ASN A 47 -1.28 6.66 3.20
N GLY A 48 -0.72 7.23 2.12
CA GLY A 48 0.66 7.01 1.71
C GLY A 48 1.63 7.76 2.63
N LEU A 49 2.82 7.18 2.81
CA LEU A 49 3.89 7.80 3.56
C LEU A 49 4.69 8.74 2.65
N VAL A 50 4.67 10.03 2.98
CA VAL A 50 5.55 11.03 2.36
C VAL A 50 6.54 11.49 3.42
N PRO A 51 7.84 11.18 3.30
CA PRO A 51 8.82 11.55 4.32
C PRO A 51 8.87 13.04 4.63
N ALA A 52 8.68 13.90 3.62
CA ALA A 52 8.68 15.34 3.80
C ALA A 52 7.47 15.86 4.60
N GLU A 53 6.31 15.19 4.52
CA GLU A 53 5.14 15.47 5.35
C GLU A 53 5.33 14.94 6.77
N LEU A 54 5.80 13.70 6.92
CA LEU A 54 6.03 13.09 8.23
C LEU A 54 7.07 13.86 9.06
N LEU A 55 8.17 14.27 8.44
CA LEU A 55 9.27 14.98 9.09
C LEU A 55 9.04 16.50 9.16
N GLY A 56 7.97 17.02 8.55
CA GLY A 56 7.68 18.45 8.49
C GLY A 56 8.74 19.27 7.75
N THR A 57 9.44 18.67 6.78
CA THR A 57 10.51 19.34 6.02
C THR A 57 9.99 20.07 4.78
N ALA A 58 8.75 19.80 4.36
CA ALA A 58 8.07 20.56 3.31
C ALA A 58 7.03 21.52 3.90
N PRO A 59 6.83 22.70 3.29
CA PRO A 59 5.81 23.64 3.75
C PRO A 59 4.40 23.05 3.52
N PRO A 60 3.44 23.32 4.42
CA PRO A 60 2.04 22.94 4.21
C PRO A 60 1.51 23.51 2.89
N GLY A 61 0.77 22.70 2.15
CA GLY A 61 0.26 23.06 0.83
C GLY A 61 1.25 22.84 -0.32
N ALA A 62 2.48 22.37 -0.06
CA ALA A 62 3.37 21.91 -1.11
C ALA A 62 2.72 20.75 -1.89
N GLY A 63 2.63 20.89 -3.20
CA GLY A 63 2.02 19.90 -4.08
C GLY A 63 3.04 18.90 -4.62
N TYR A 64 2.67 17.63 -4.66
CA TYR A 64 3.42 16.58 -5.36
C TYR A 64 2.49 15.75 -6.25
N ARG A 65 3.00 15.33 -7.41
CA ARG A 65 2.21 14.61 -8.41
C ARG A 65 2.21 13.11 -8.10
N ILE A 66 1.02 12.51 -7.97
CA ILE A 66 0.87 11.06 -7.76
C ILE A 66 0.53 10.34 -9.06
N SER A 67 -0.21 10.98 -9.98
CA SER A 67 -0.55 10.38 -11.26
C SER A 67 -0.52 11.42 -12.37
N ALA A 68 -0.79 10.98 -13.61
CA ALA A 68 -0.90 11.90 -14.74
C ALA A 68 -1.91 13.03 -14.47
N ASN A 69 -2.97 12.76 -13.69
CA ASN A 69 -4.09 13.67 -13.50
C ASN A 69 -4.35 14.02 -12.02
N ALA A 70 -3.43 13.68 -11.09
CA ALA A 70 -3.62 13.92 -9.66
C ALA A 70 -2.37 14.54 -9.00
N VAL A 71 -2.62 15.61 -8.25
CA VAL A 71 -1.66 16.28 -7.37
C VAL A 71 -2.22 16.22 -5.95
N CYS A 72 -1.39 15.80 -5.00
CA CYS A 72 -1.72 15.83 -3.57
C CYS A 72 -0.99 17.00 -2.91
N LEU A 73 -1.61 17.55 -1.88
CA LEU A 73 -1.04 18.63 -1.09
C LEU A 73 -0.57 18.07 0.24
N ILE A 74 0.61 18.49 0.66
CA ILE A 74 1.17 18.15 1.96
C ILE A 74 0.35 18.84 3.06
N GLY A 75 -0.12 18.07 4.05
CA GLY A 75 -0.83 18.57 5.21
C GLY A 75 0.05 19.44 6.12
N ALA A 76 -0.58 20.21 7.00
CA ALA A 76 0.14 20.98 8.01
C ALA A 76 0.66 20.11 9.17
N ASP A 77 0.03 18.95 9.37
CA ASP A 77 0.31 18.04 10.46
C ASP A 77 1.07 16.80 9.95
N GLY A 78 2.00 16.29 10.75
CA GLY A 78 2.70 15.04 10.43
C GLY A 78 1.72 13.86 10.39
N ASN A 79 1.62 13.19 9.25
CA ASN A 79 0.76 12.02 9.08
C ASN A 79 1.39 10.77 9.70
N TRP A 80 1.40 10.65 11.03
CA TRP A 80 2.01 9.51 11.73
C TRP A 80 1.35 8.17 11.41
N ALA A 81 0.05 8.17 11.12
CA ALA A 81 -0.68 6.97 10.72
C ALA A 81 -0.12 6.38 9.42
N SER A 82 0.45 7.21 8.54
CA SER A 82 1.06 6.77 7.29
C SER A 82 2.21 5.77 7.50
N LEU A 83 2.89 5.77 8.65
CA LEU A 83 3.92 4.77 8.99
C LEU A 83 3.37 3.34 9.00
N LEU A 84 2.08 3.16 9.29
CA LEU A 84 1.42 1.86 9.25
C LEU A 84 0.60 1.69 7.98
N THR A 85 -0.19 2.69 7.60
CA THR A 85 -1.17 2.53 6.50
C THR A 85 -0.51 2.35 5.14
N HIS A 86 0.69 2.91 4.91
CA HIS A 86 1.38 2.78 3.63
C HIS A 86 1.73 1.33 3.28
N MET A 87 1.92 0.46 4.30
CA MET A 87 2.32 -0.94 4.12
C MET A 87 1.26 -1.78 3.39
N TYR A 88 0.01 -1.30 3.35
CA TYR A 88 -1.13 -2.03 2.78
C TYR A 88 -1.63 -1.45 1.45
N LEU A 89 -1.06 -0.34 1.00
CA LEU A 89 -1.47 0.32 -0.24
C LEU A 89 -0.75 -0.28 -1.45
N HIS A 90 -1.46 -0.40 -2.56
CA HIS A 90 -0.94 -0.91 -3.81
C HIS A 90 -1.17 0.08 -4.95
N GLY A 91 -0.28 0.07 -5.94
CA GLY A 91 -0.27 1.01 -7.07
C GLY A 91 -1.01 0.51 -8.32
N GLY A 92 -1.58 -0.69 -8.28
CA GLY A 92 -2.20 -1.33 -9.43
C GLY A 92 -2.35 -2.84 -9.25
N TRP A 93 -3.10 -3.47 -10.16
CA TRP A 93 -3.38 -4.91 -10.12
C TRP A 93 -2.14 -5.78 -10.12
N LEU A 94 -1.16 -5.48 -10.98
CA LEU A 94 0.09 -6.24 -11.02
C LEU A 94 0.86 -6.15 -9.70
N HIS A 95 0.83 -4.98 -9.05
CA HIS A 95 1.52 -4.76 -7.78
C HIS A 95 0.88 -5.60 -6.66
N ILE A 96 -0.46 -5.57 -6.51
CA ILE A 96 -1.12 -6.38 -5.48
C ILE A 96 -1.04 -7.88 -5.74
N ILE A 97 -1.29 -8.33 -6.97
CA ILE A 97 -1.24 -9.75 -7.31
C ILE A 97 0.18 -10.29 -7.09
N GLY A 98 1.20 -9.54 -7.51
CA GLY A 98 2.59 -9.87 -7.24
C GLY A 98 2.89 -10.00 -5.75
N ASN A 99 2.52 -9.01 -4.94
CA ASN A 99 2.79 -9.05 -3.50
C ASN A 99 2.07 -10.21 -2.81
N MET A 100 0.80 -10.47 -3.14
CA MET A 100 0.05 -11.58 -2.54
C MET A 100 0.61 -12.94 -2.97
N TRP A 101 1.07 -13.05 -4.22
CA TRP A 101 1.76 -14.24 -4.72
C TRP A 101 3.05 -14.52 -3.93
N PHE A 102 3.88 -13.50 -3.71
CA PHE A 102 5.11 -13.65 -2.93
C PHE A 102 4.82 -13.98 -1.46
N LEU A 103 3.85 -13.30 -0.82
CA LEU A 103 3.45 -13.62 0.55
C LEU A 103 2.93 -15.05 0.67
N TRP A 104 2.12 -15.52 -0.28
CA TRP A 104 1.60 -16.89 -0.26
C TRP A 104 2.71 -17.95 -0.36
N ILE A 105 3.75 -17.67 -1.15
CA ILE A 105 4.83 -18.64 -1.36
C ILE A 105 5.85 -18.60 -0.24
N PHE A 106 6.20 -17.42 0.29
CA PHE A 106 7.36 -17.22 1.16
C PHE A 106 7.06 -16.65 2.56
N GLY A 107 5.80 -16.30 2.86
CA GLY A 107 5.40 -15.70 4.13
C GLY A 107 4.95 -16.71 5.16
#